data_AF-T2JBV5-F1
#
_entry.id   AF-T2JBV5-F1
#
_cell.length_a   1.000
_cell.length_b   1.000
_cell.length_c   1.000
_cell.angle_alpha   90.00
_cell.angle_beta   90.00
_cell.angle_gamma   90.00
#
_symmetry.space_group_name_H-M   'P 1'
#
loop_
_entity.id
_entity.type
_entity.pdbx_description
1 polymer ?
#
loop_
_entity_poly.entity_id
_entity_poly.type
_entity_poly.pdbx_seq_one_letter_code
_entity_poly.pdbx_strand_id
1 'polypeptide(L)'
;MVMALEAAIKADSSSTQVEVMATASLWSKNAQPSKPDPDIIYCPLTIEVPNWLSFPGQKIYQDCKDVKARRQRVDKMLGYKASIRDAWLGDLWLPVAVTPRELIYGEIIGEGAFPNSYEQPVSLKKSLLRPLHELAQGLLESLDAPPSLYLLQFRLKGQNIVFDRLWPFPAAPAIASLTYSHPNLFSCYWQCLTHQNLPSLTASPS
;
A
#
# COMPACT_ATOMS: atom_id res chain seq x y z
N MET A 1 7.11 7.17 9.03
CA MET A 1 6.23 5.98 8.87
C MET A 1 5.91 5.35 10.21
N VAL A 2 6.88 4.77 10.95
CA VAL A 2 6.62 4.12 12.26
C VAL A 2 5.84 5.04 13.22
N MET A 3 6.38 6.23 13.51
CA MET A 3 5.70 7.20 14.40
C MET A 3 4.29 7.57 13.94
N ALA A 4 4.04 7.60 12.62
CA ALA A 4 2.73 7.92 12.08
C ALA A 4 1.72 6.78 12.29
N LEU A 5 2.16 5.54 12.18
CA LEU A 5 1.34 4.37 12.50
C LEU A 5 1.12 4.24 14.01
N GLU A 6 2.14 4.44 14.85
CA GLU A 6 1.98 4.45 16.30
C GLU A 6 0.97 5.50 16.75
N ALA A 7 1.05 6.72 16.18
CA ALA A 7 0.08 7.77 16.46
C ALA A 7 -1.34 7.38 16.01
N ALA A 8 -1.47 6.72 14.86
CA ALA A 8 -2.76 6.23 14.38
C ALA A 8 -3.36 5.15 15.29
N ILE A 9 -2.56 4.17 15.73
CA ILE A 9 -2.98 3.12 16.66
C ILE A 9 -3.39 3.74 17.99
N LYS A 10 -2.59 4.67 18.54
CA LYS A 10 -2.89 5.32 19.82
C LYS A 10 -4.14 6.19 19.78
N ALA A 11 -4.41 6.83 18.65
CA ALA A 11 -5.62 7.63 18.44
C ALA A 11 -6.89 6.76 18.41
N ASP A 12 -6.78 5.53 17.91
CA ASP A 12 -7.87 4.56 17.87
C ASP A 12 -8.05 3.82 19.21
N SER A 13 -6.95 3.32 19.79
CA SER A 13 -6.94 2.56 21.04
C SER A 13 -5.71 2.90 21.87
N SER A 14 -5.93 3.68 22.94
CA SER A 14 -4.87 4.07 23.88
C SER A 14 -4.30 2.90 24.71
N SER A 15 -5.01 1.77 24.78
CA SER A 15 -4.59 0.57 25.51
C SER A 15 -3.79 -0.42 24.66
N THR A 16 -3.77 -0.26 23.33
CA THR A 16 -3.01 -1.15 22.44
C THR A 16 -1.51 -0.95 22.66
N GLN A 17 -0.83 -2.03 23.04
CA GLN A 17 0.63 -2.03 23.15
C GLN A 17 1.24 -2.18 21.76
N VAL A 18 2.23 -1.34 21.45
CA VAL A 18 2.94 -1.37 20.18
C VAL A 18 4.38 -1.80 20.42
N GLU A 19 4.79 -2.87 19.76
CA GLU A 19 6.18 -3.31 19.70
C GLU A 19 6.73 -3.05 18.29
N VAL A 20 7.81 -2.26 18.21
CA VAL A 20 8.48 -1.94 16.95
C VAL A 20 9.74 -2.77 16.81
N MET A 21 9.82 -3.54 15.72
CA MET A 21 10.97 -4.37 15.42
C MET A 21 11.52 -4.06 14.03
N ALA A 22 12.84 -3.84 13.95
CA ALA A 22 13.52 -3.76 12.68
C ALA A 22 13.53 -5.13 12.00
N THR A 23 13.21 -5.19 10.71
CA THR A 23 13.24 -6.47 9.98
C THR A 23 14.62 -7.13 9.98
N ALA A 24 15.70 -6.36 10.07
CA ALA A 24 17.06 -6.86 10.24
C ALA A 24 17.20 -7.82 11.44
N SER A 25 16.51 -7.53 12.56
CA SER A 25 16.55 -8.34 13.79
C SER A 25 15.92 -9.71 13.60
N LEU A 26 14.92 -9.82 12.74
CA LEU A 26 14.25 -11.08 12.41
C LEU A 26 15.21 -12.06 11.72
N TRP A 27 16.20 -11.59 10.95
CA TRP A 27 17.14 -12.49 10.26
C TRP A 27 18.10 -13.25 11.20
N SER A 28 18.13 -12.89 12.49
CA SER A 28 18.86 -13.67 13.50
C SER A 28 18.03 -14.89 13.91
N LYS A 29 18.63 -16.09 13.85
CA LYS A 29 17.99 -17.40 14.11
C LYS A 29 17.31 -17.55 15.48
N ASN A 30 17.45 -16.58 16.38
CA ASN A 30 16.91 -16.60 17.74
C ASN A 30 15.55 -15.92 17.85
N ALA A 31 15.06 -15.24 16.81
CA ALA A 31 13.74 -14.63 16.79
C ALA A 31 12.70 -15.60 16.21
N GLN A 32 12.47 -16.74 16.87
CA GLN A 32 11.22 -17.46 16.62
C GLN A 32 10.13 -16.70 17.36
N PRO A 33 9.11 -16.14 16.67
CA PRO A 33 7.95 -15.65 17.38
C PRO A 33 7.39 -16.80 18.20
N SER A 34 7.07 -16.51 19.46
CA SER A 34 6.20 -17.35 20.28
C SER A 34 4.95 -17.72 19.47
N LYS A 35 4.31 -18.85 19.81
CA LYS A 35 3.11 -19.38 19.13
C LYS A 35 2.19 -18.26 18.62
N PRO A 36 1.60 -18.39 17.42
CA PRO A 36 0.72 -17.37 16.86
C PRO A 36 -0.37 -17.02 17.88
N ASP A 37 -0.29 -15.80 18.39
CA ASP A 37 -1.26 -15.24 19.31
C ASP A 37 -2.32 -14.52 18.45
N PRO A 38 -3.60 -14.92 18.54
CA PRO A 38 -4.67 -14.31 17.76
C PRO A 38 -4.88 -12.82 18.10
N ASP A 39 -4.40 -12.35 19.25
CA ASP A 39 -4.50 -10.95 19.66
C ASP A 39 -3.39 -10.07 19.07
N ILE A 40 -2.39 -10.67 18.40
CA ILE A 40 -1.30 -9.93 17.74
C ILE A 40 -1.70 -9.54 16.31
N ILE A 41 -1.69 -8.23 16.05
CA ILE A 41 -1.88 -7.66 14.71
C ILE A 41 -0.51 -7.28 14.12
N TYR A 42 -0.13 -7.97 13.05
CA TYR A 42 1.11 -7.66 12.32
C TYR A 42 0.89 -6.48 11.36
N CYS A 43 1.71 -5.44 11.51
CA CYS A 43 1.65 -4.23 10.67
C CYS A 43 2.98 -4.00 9.93
N PRO A 44 3.39 -4.82 8.94
CA PRO A 44 4.66 -4.62 8.29
C PRO A 44 4.68 -3.28 7.51
N LEU A 45 5.73 -2.49 7.73
CA LEU A 45 5.97 -1.22 7.01
C LEU A 45 7.13 -1.33 6.01
N THR A 46 7.40 -2.55 5.54
CA THR A 46 8.45 -2.85 4.56
C THR A 46 8.07 -4.09 3.75
N ILE A 47 8.54 -4.15 2.50
CA ILE A 47 8.39 -5.33 1.64
C ILE A 47 9.43 -6.42 1.97
N GLU A 48 10.49 -6.06 2.70
CA GLU A 48 11.58 -6.96 3.07
C GLU A 48 11.26 -7.78 4.33
N VAL A 49 10.10 -8.44 4.31
CA VAL A 49 9.67 -9.37 5.36
C VAL A 49 10.27 -10.76 5.07
N PRO A 50 10.85 -11.45 6.08
CA PRO A 50 11.39 -12.79 5.88
C PRO A 50 10.31 -13.82 5.55
N ASN A 51 10.61 -14.76 4.65
CA ASN A 51 9.67 -15.79 4.21
C ASN A 51 9.28 -16.81 5.29
N TRP A 52 10.01 -16.87 6.41
CA TRP A 52 9.69 -17.78 7.52
C TRP A 52 8.74 -17.15 8.54
N LEU A 53 8.53 -15.83 8.52
CA LEU A 53 7.61 -15.15 9.42
C LEU A 53 6.17 -15.40 8.95
N SER A 54 5.39 -16.11 9.77
CA SER A 54 3.98 -16.40 9.51
C SER A 54 3.08 -15.27 10.06
N PHE A 55 2.22 -14.72 9.20
CA PHE A 55 1.21 -13.73 9.57
C PHE A 55 0.10 -13.71 8.48
N PRO A 56 -1.12 -13.20 8.77
CA PRO A 56 -2.25 -13.27 7.84
C PRO A 56 -2.01 -12.68 6.43
N GLY A 57 -1.09 -11.73 6.29
CA GLY A 57 -0.73 -11.10 5.01
C GLY A 57 0.51 -11.68 4.31
N GLN A 58 1.13 -12.75 4.81
CA GLN A 58 2.44 -13.20 4.32
C GLN A 58 2.49 -13.43 2.80
N LYS A 59 1.46 -14.08 2.24
CA LYS A 59 1.38 -14.38 0.80
C LYS A 59 1.38 -13.09 -0.05
N ILE A 60 0.59 -12.09 0.32
CA ILE A 60 0.49 -10.85 -0.48
C ILE A 60 1.81 -10.07 -0.46
N TYR A 61 2.55 -10.11 0.64
CA TYR A 61 3.90 -9.51 0.74
C TYR A 61 4.90 -10.22 -0.17
N GLN A 62 4.90 -11.56 -0.18
CA GLN A 62 5.76 -12.35 -1.08
C GLN A 62 5.40 -12.10 -2.55
N ASP A 63 4.11 -12.09 -2.88
CA ASP A 63 3.60 -11.80 -4.22
C ASP A 63 4.01 -10.39 -4.69
N CYS A 64 3.95 -9.39 -3.81
CA CYS A 64 4.34 -8.01 -4.11
C CYS A 64 5.86 -7.83 -4.19
N LYS A 65 6.64 -8.64 -3.46
CA LYS A 65 8.11 -8.64 -3.52
C LYS A 65 8.63 -9.12 -4.88
N ASP A 66 7.94 -10.05 -5.54
CA ASP A 66 8.29 -10.49 -6.90
C ASP A 66 7.79 -9.50 -7.97
N VAL A 67 8.46 -8.34 -8.03
CA VAL A 67 8.16 -7.26 -8.97
C VAL A 67 8.14 -7.74 -10.42
N LYS A 68 9.05 -8.66 -10.79
CA LYS A 68 9.15 -9.18 -12.15
C LYS A 68 7.90 -9.99 -12.51
N ALA A 69 7.50 -10.93 -11.65
CA ALA A 69 6.29 -11.70 -11.88
C ALA A 69 5.04 -10.82 -11.91
N ARG A 70 4.94 -9.80 -11.05
CA ARG A 70 3.80 -8.87 -11.05
C ARG A 70 3.71 -8.08 -12.34
N ARG A 71 4.82 -7.49 -12.80
CA ARG A 71 4.88 -6.76 -14.07
C ARG A 71 4.49 -7.64 -15.27
N GLN A 72 4.97 -8.89 -15.31
CA GLN A 72 4.59 -9.85 -16.36
C GLN A 72 3.11 -10.23 -16.31
N ARG A 73 2.54 -10.38 -15.11
CA ARG A 73 1.12 -10.68 -14.94
C ARG A 73 0.25 -9.52 -15.42
N VAL A 74 0.58 -8.29 -15.04
CA VAL A 74 -0.16 -7.09 -15.48
C VAL A 74 -0.16 -6.96 -17.01
N ASP A 75 1.00 -7.17 -17.64
CA ASP A 75 1.14 -7.12 -19.09
C ASP A 75 0.33 -8.21 -19.81
N LYS A 76 0.45 -9.47 -19.36
CA LYS A 76 -0.18 -10.61 -20.04
C LYS A 76 -1.68 -10.76 -19.76
N MET A 77 -2.11 -10.45 -18.54
CA MET A 77 -3.45 -10.77 -18.06
C MET A 77 -4.38 -9.56 -18.09
N LEU A 78 -3.87 -8.36 -17.78
CA LEU A 78 -4.67 -7.14 -17.72
C LEU A 78 -4.50 -6.25 -18.96
N GLY A 79 -3.52 -6.55 -19.82
CA GLY A 79 -3.25 -5.78 -21.04
C GLY A 79 -2.63 -4.40 -20.81
N TYR A 80 -2.13 -4.12 -19.60
CA TYR A 80 -1.46 -2.87 -19.26
C TYR A 80 0.04 -2.99 -19.42
N LYS A 81 0.68 -1.94 -19.94
CA LYS A 81 2.15 -1.89 -20.00
C LYS A 81 2.71 -1.89 -18.58
N ALA A 82 3.81 -2.62 -18.41
CA ALA A 82 4.56 -2.62 -17.16
C ALA A 82 5.99 -2.10 -17.38
N SER A 83 6.60 -1.61 -16.31
CA SER A 83 7.94 -1.02 -16.30
C SER A 83 9.00 -2.07 -16.63
N ILE A 84 9.99 -1.73 -17.47
CA ILE A 84 10.99 -2.68 -17.96
C ILE A 84 12.32 -2.41 -17.25
N ARG A 85 12.75 -3.34 -16.39
CA ARG A 85 13.95 -3.18 -15.54
C ARG A 85 13.87 -1.88 -14.72
N ASP A 86 14.93 -1.08 -14.73
CA ASP A 86 15.03 0.24 -14.10
C ASP A 86 14.60 1.38 -15.04
N ALA A 87 14.22 1.04 -16.28
CA ALA A 87 13.60 2.01 -17.16
C ALA A 87 12.12 2.15 -16.79
N TRP A 88 11.69 3.41 -16.63
CA TRP A 88 10.29 3.77 -16.34
C TRP A 88 9.81 3.42 -14.94
N LEU A 89 10.62 3.70 -13.92
CA LEU A 89 10.14 3.68 -12.52
C LEU A 89 8.89 4.56 -12.37
N GLY A 90 7.97 4.10 -11.54
CA GLY A 90 6.73 4.81 -11.24
C GLY A 90 7.00 6.00 -10.32
N ASP A 91 6.49 7.16 -10.72
CA ASP A 91 6.59 8.45 -10.03
C ASP A 91 5.24 8.88 -9.42
N LEU A 92 4.22 8.02 -9.54
CA LEU A 92 2.86 8.23 -9.04
C LEU A 92 2.38 7.00 -8.26
N TRP A 93 1.54 7.22 -7.26
CA TRP A 93 0.92 6.19 -6.45
C TRP A 93 -0.57 6.44 -6.31
N LEU A 94 -1.38 5.42 -6.56
CA LEU A 94 -2.78 5.39 -6.18
C LEU A 94 -2.94 4.64 -4.86
N PRO A 95 -3.40 5.31 -3.79
CA PRO A 95 -3.85 4.63 -2.58
C PRO A 95 -5.14 3.86 -2.86
N VAL A 96 -5.20 2.60 -2.41
CA VAL A 96 -6.39 1.75 -2.49
C VAL A 96 -6.58 1.04 -1.17
N ALA A 97 -7.65 1.33 -0.44
CA ALA A 97 -8.04 0.54 0.71
C ALA A 97 -8.94 -0.61 0.25
N VAL A 98 -8.52 -1.84 0.54
CA VAL A 98 -9.32 -3.04 0.34
C VAL A 98 -10.07 -3.31 1.64
N THR A 99 -11.38 -3.45 1.53
CA THR A 99 -12.25 -3.84 2.64
C THR A 99 -13.02 -5.11 2.26
N PRO A 100 -13.68 -5.78 3.22
CA PRO A 100 -14.57 -6.90 2.88
C PRO A 100 -15.75 -6.53 1.95
N ARG A 101 -16.05 -5.24 1.79
CA ARG A 101 -17.23 -4.75 1.05
C ARG A 101 -16.89 -4.16 -0.30
N GLU A 102 -15.79 -3.42 -0.37
CA GLU A 102 -15.44 -2.61 -1.53
C GLU A 102 -13.96 -2.22 -1.57
N LEU A 103 -13.56 -1.69 -2.73
CA LEU A 103 -12.30 -0.97 -2.94
C LEU A 103 -12.56 0.53 -2.81
N ILE A 104 -11.85 1.18 -1.90
CA ILE A 104 -11.91 2.64 -1.72
C ILE A 104 -10.63 3.24 -2.31
N TYR A 105 -10.80 4.07 -3.33
CA TYR A 105 -9.70 4.72 -4.03
C TYR A 105 -9.40 6.09 -3.41
N GLY A 106 -8.13 6.37 -3.17
CA GLY A 106 -7.67 7.66 -2.66
C GLY A 106 -7.16 8.61 -3.74
N GLU A 107 -6.89 9.83 -3.33
CA GLU A 107 -6.24 10.82 -4.18
C GLU A 107 -4.81 10.41 -4.53
N ILE A 108 -4.39 10.69 -5.77
CA ILE A 108 -3.07 10.30 -6.28
C ILE A 108 -1.98 11.03 -5.52
N ILE A 109 -0.92 10.30 -5.20
CA ILE A 109 0.33 10.81 -4.64
C ILE A 109 1.35 10.88 -5.78
N GLY A 110 2.12 11.95 -5.88
CA GLY A 110 3.26 12.03 -6.78
C GLY A 110 4.56 12.31 -6.05
N GLU A 111 5.67 12.04 -6.74
CA GLU A 111 6.99 12.50 -6.32
C GLU A 111 7.05 14.03 -6.44
N GLY A 112 7.54 14.68 -5.39
CA GLY A 112 7.69 16.13 -5.33
C GLY A 112 8.99 16.62 -5.95
N ALA A 113 9.29 17.91 -5.77
CA ALA A 113 10.44 18.56 -6.39
C ALA A 113 11.82 18.06 -5.89
N PHE A 114 11.88 17.42 -4.71
CA PHE A 114 13.10 16.92 -4.09
C PHE A 114 13.04 15.41 -3.85
N PRO A 115 14.19 14.71 -3.80
CA PRO A 115 14.23 13.29 -3.45
C PRO A 115 13.53 13.02 -2.11
N ASN A 116 12.65 12.02 -2.07
CA ASN A 116 11.82 11.67 -0.90
C ASN A 116 10.85 12.77 -0.45
N SER A 117 10.54 13.74 -1.32
CA SER A 117 9.38 14.62 -1.15
C SER A 117 8.21 14.05 -1.93
N TYR A 118 7.00 14.22 -1.40
CA TYR A 118 5.78 13.67 -1.98
C TYR A 118 4.66 14.70 -1.88
N GLU A 119 3.80 14.71 -2.89
CA GLU A 119 2.68 15.64 -3.00
C GLU A 119 1.38 14.86 -3.14
N GLN A 120 0.34 15.30 -2.42
CA GLN A 120 -1.00 14.76 -2.50
C GLN A 120 -2.00 15.92 -2.30
N PRO A 121 -2.95 16.15 -3.22
CA PRO A 121 -3.29 15.33 -4.37
C PRO A 121 -2.55 15.75 -5.65
N VAL A 122 -2.20 14.80 -6.50
CA VAL A 122 -1.77 15.05 -7.88
C VAL A 122 -2.95 14.89 -8.83
N SER A 123 -3.25 15.96 -9.58
CA SER A 123 -4.36 15.97 -10.53
C SER A 123 -4.05 15.10 -11.75
N LEU A 124 -4.93 14.12 -12.01
CA LEU A 124 -4.93 13.34 -13.25
C LEU A 124 -6.08 13.77 -14.17
N LYS A 125 -5.89 13.54 -15.47
CA LYS A 125 -7.01 13.65 -16.42
C LYS A 125 -8.09 12.65 -16.03
N LYS A 126 -9.35 13.09 -15.97
CA LYS A 126 -10.51 12.23 -15.62
C LYS A 126 -10.60 10.97 -16.48
N SER A 127 -10.17 11.04 -17.75
CA SER A 127 -10.13 9.90 -18.67
C SER A 127 -9.17 8.78 -18.24
N LEU A 128 -8.20 9.07 -17.37
CA LEU A 128 -7.23 8.09 -16.86
C LEU A 128 -7.67 7.44 -15.54
N LEU A 129 -8.62 8.04 -14.81
CA LEU A 129 -9.04 7.53 -13.51
C LEU A 129 -9.71 6.16 -13.62
N ARG A 130 -10.64 6.00 -14.57
CA ARG A 130 -11.33 4.72 -14.77
C ARG A 130 -10.37 3.58 -15.16
N PRO A 131 -9.50 3.72 -16.18
CA PRO A 131 -8.49 2.70 -16.48
C PRO A 131 -7.56 2.41 -15.29
N LEU A 132 -7.20 3.44 -14.52
CA LEU A 132 -6.35 3.27 -13.35
C LEU A 132 -7.04 2.44 -12.24
N HIS A 133 -8.33 2.68 -12.00
CA HIS A 133 -9.13 1.90 -11.06
C HIS A 133 -9.34 0.46 -11.56
N GLU A 134 -9.58 0.27 -12.86
CA GLU A 134 -9.69 -1.06 -13.47
C GLU A 134 -8.38 -1.86 -13.34
N LEU A 135 -7.22 -1.22 -13.53
CA LEU A 135 -5.91 -1.83 -13.28
C LEU A 135 -5.74 -2.24 -11.80
N ALA A 136 -6.05 -1.34 -10.87
CA ALA A 136 -5.95 -1.61 -9.45
C ALA A 136 -6.85 -2.77 -9.03
N GLN A 137 -8.12 -2.73 -9.43
CA GLN A 137 -9.11 -3.77 -9.16
C GLN A 137 -8.66 -5.12 -9.72
N GLY A 138 -8.35 -5.19 -11.02
CA GLY A 138 -7.96 -6.45 -11.65
C GLY A 138 -6.68 -7.04 -11.06
N LEU A 139 -5.72 -6.19 -10.65
CA LEU A 139 -4.52 -6.63 -9.97
C LEU A 139 -4.84 -7.20 -8.59
N LEU A 140 -5.58 -6.48 -7.75
CA LEU A 140 -5.92 -6.87 -6.38
C LEU A 140 -6.79 -8.13 -6.36
N GLU A 141 -7.77 -8.25 -7.25
CA GLU A 141 -8.58 -9.46 -7.42
C GLU A 141 -7.72 -10.67 -7.82
N SER A 142 -6.79 -10.50 -8.76
CA SER A 142 -5.90 -11.60 -9.19
C SER A 142 -4.94 -12.09 -8.10
N LEU A 143 -4.77 -11.29 -7.04
CA LEU A 143 -3.92 -11.59 -5.91
C LEU A 143 -4.68 -12.24 -4.76
N ASP A 144 -6.02 -12.21 -4.81
CA ASP A 144 -6.89 -12.47 -3.65
C ASP A 144 -6.45 -11.59 -2.47
N ALA A 145 -6.33 -10.28 -2.74
CA ALA A 145 -5.74 -9.32 -1.83
C ALA A 145 -6.58 -9.20 -0.54
N PRO A 146 -6.02 -9.47 0.65
CA PRO A 146 -6.76 -9.33 1.91
C PRO A 146 -7.04 -7.86 2.23
N PRO A 147 -7.99 -7.58 3.16
CA PRO A 147 -8.21 -6.23 3.66
C PRO A 147 -6.92 -5.59 4.16
N SER A 148 -6.54 -4.47 3.55
CA SER A 148 -5.34 -3.70 3.85
C SER A 148 -5.38 -2.38 3.08
N LEU A 149 -4.40 -1.51 3.31
CA LEU A 149 -4.11 -0.38 2.44
C LEU A 149 -2.98 -0.75 1.47
N TYR A 150 -3.21 -0.49 0.20
CA TYR A 150 -2.27 -0.72 -0.89
C TYR A 150 -1.87 0.59 -1.54
N LEU A 151 -0.63 0.67 -2.03
CA LEU A 151 -0.20 1.71 -2.96
C LEU A 151 0.13 1.07 -4.32
N LEU A 152 -0.67 1.36 -5.33
CA LEU A 152 -0.37 1.00 -6.71
C LEU A 152 0.58 2.05 -7.29
N GLN A 153 1.85 1.68 -7.49
CA GLN A 153 2.86 2.54 -8.10
C GLN A 153 2.82 2.43 -9.62
N PHE A 154 2.76 3.57 -10.31
CA PHE A 154 2.69 3.65 -11.76
C PHE A 154 3.36 4.93 -12.25
N ARG A 155 3.42 5.08 -13.57
CA ARG A 155 3.70 6.35 -14.23
C ARG A 155 2.82 6.55 -15.45
N LEU A 156 2.85 7.76 -15.98
CA LEU A 156 2.24 8.08 -17.27
C LEU A 156 3.28 8.19 -18.38
N LYS A 157 3.03 7.49 -19.49
CA LYS A 157 3.76 7.68 -20.76
C LYS A 157 2.78 8.20 -21.81
N GLY A 158 2.69 9.53 -21.91
CA GLY A 158 1.63 10.19 -22.66
C GLY A 158 0.28 9.96 -21.96
N GLN A 159 -0.64 9.25 -22.62
CA GLN A 159 -1.93 8.86 -22.03
C GLN A 159 -1.97 7.39 -21.57
N ASN A 160 -0.83 6.69 -21.59
CA ASN A 160 -0.78 5.29 -21.17
C ASN A 160 -0.31 5.20 -19.72
N ILE A 161 -1.07 4.44 -18.93
CA ILE A 161 -0.67 4.03 -17.58
C ILE A 161 0.37 2.91 -17.74
N VAL A 162 1.50 3.05 -17.05
CA VAL A 162 2.55 2.03 -16.98
C VAL A 162 2.68 1.59 -15.53
N PHE A 163 2.32 0.34 -15.25
CA PHE A 163 2.44 -0.26 -13.92
C PHE A 163 3.90 -0.45 -13.52
N ASP A 164 4.24 -0.18 -12.26
CA ASP A 164 5.57 -0.45 -11.72
C ASP A 164 5.53 -1.51 -10.62
N ARG A 165 4.86 -1.20 -9.50
CA ARG A 165 4.84 -2.02 -8.28
C ARG A 165 3.52 -1.91 -7.55
N LEU A 166 3.24 -2.88 -6.69
CA LEU A 166 2.18 -2.81 -5.70
C LEU A 166 2.82 -2.93 -4.32
N TRP A 167 2.46 -2.03 -3.41
CA TRP A 167 2.90 -2.05 -2.02
C TRP A 167 1.73 -2.45 -1.12
N PRO A 168 1.84 -3.52 -0.30
CA PRO A 168 0.76 -3.99 0.57
C PRO A 168 0.72 -3.27 1.94
N PHE A 169 1.19 -2.02 1.98
CA PHE A 169 1.27 -1.14 3.15
C PHE A 169 1.42 0.33 2.72
N PRO A 170 1.20 1.31 3.62
CA PRO A 170 1.53 2.71 3.37
C PRO A 170 3.05 2.91 3.31
N ALA A 171 3.62 2.72 2.11
CA ALA A 171 5.04 2.95 1.86
C ALA A 171 5.39 4.45 1.97
N ALA A 172 6.67 4.80 1.76
CA ALA A 172 7.18 6.16 1.95
C ALA A 172 6.29 7.29 1.37
N PRO A 173 5.68 7.19 0.17
CA PRO A 173 4.79 8.22 -0.36
C PRO A 173 3.58 8.55 0.53
N ALA A 174 3.11 7.61 1.33
CA ALA A 174 1.97 7.81 2.23
C ALA A 174 2.19 8.90 3.29
N ILE A 175 3.44 9.34 3.53
CA ILE A 175 3.69 10.48 4.42
C ILE A 175 3.04 11.78 3.92
N ALA A 176 2.78 11.90 2.60
CA ALA A 176 2.05 13.05 2.04
C ALA A 176 0.64 13.19 2.64
N SER A 177 0.01 12.09 3.08
CA SER A 177 -1.32 12.15 3.67
C SER A 177 -1.33 12.80 5.06
N LEU A 178 -0.18 12.93 5.72
CA LEU A 178 -0.09 13.53 7.07
C LEU A 178 -0.29 15.05 7.04
N THR A 179 0.02 15.69 5.92
CA THR A 179 -0.12 17.13 5.71
C THR A 179 -1.37 17.48 4.90
N TYR A 180 -2.18 16.48 4.55
CA TYR A 180 -3.35 16.62 3.71
C TYR A 180 -4.64 16.59 4.55
N SER A 181 -5.70 17.25 4.10
CA SER A 181 -6.98 17.38 4.84
C SER A 181 -7.84 16.11 4.86
N HIS A 182 -7.33 15.00 4.35
CA HIS A 182 -8.05 13.73 4.14
C HIS A 182 -7.47 12.64 5.03
N PRO A 183 -8.17 11.51 5.22
CA PRO A 183 -7.77 10.55 6.23
C PRO A 183 -6.33 10.08 6.01
N ASN A 184 -5.60 10.15 7.11
CA ASN A 184 -4.24 9.66 7.23
C ASN A 184 -4.18 8.21 6.76
N LEU A 185 -3.38 7.92 5.73
CA LEU A 185 -3.23 6.58 5.18
C LEU A 185 -2.70 5.57 6.20
N PHE A 186 -1.93 5.99 7.20
CA PHE A 186 -1.51 5.12 8.30
C PHE A 186 -2.69 4.72 9.21
N SER A 187 -3.65 5.63 9.42
CA SER A 187 -4.91 5.32 10.11
C SER A 187 -5.79 4.39 9.29
N CYS A 188 -5.90 4.62 7.98
CA CYS A 188 -6.64 3.73 7.10
C CYS A 188 -6.06 2.31 7.08
N TYR A 189 -4.73 2.21 7.06
CA TYR A 189 -4.04 0.91 7.14
C TYR A 189 -4.41 0.17 8.44
N TRP A 190 -4.34 0.84 9.59
CA TRP A 190 -4.74 0.26 10.88
C TRP A 190 -6.22 -0.16 10.89
N GLN A 191 -7.11 0.67 10.35
CA GLN A 191 -8.54 0.39 10.26
C GLN A 191 -8.84 -0.83 9.37
N CYS A 192 -8.13 -0.98 8.24
CA CYS A 192 -8.24 -2.18 7.41
C CYS A 192 -7.87 -3.45 8.19
N LEU A 193 -6.75 -3.41 8.93
CA LEU A 193 -6.24 -4.56 9.70
C LEU A 193 -7.13 -4.92 10.89
N THR A 194 -7.83 -3.93 11.47
CA THR A 194 -8.78 -4.12 12.57
C THR A 194 -10.23 -4.27 12.10
N HIS A 195 -10.45 -4.38 10.79
CA HIS A 195 -11.78 -4.53 10.18
C HIS A 195 -12.79 -3.44 10.55
N GLN A 196 -12.30 -2.22 10.78
CA GLN A 196 -13.15 -1.07 11.04
C GLN A 196 -13.71 -0.47 9.75
N ASN A 197 -14.76 0.34 9.88
CA ASN A 197 -15.28 1.10 8.75
C ASN A 197 -14.28 2.19 8.36
N LEU A 198 -14.05 2.34 7.06
CA LEU A 198 -13.17 3.38 6.52
C LEU A 198 -13.96 4.60 6.08
N PRO A 199 -13.43 5.82 6.32
CA PRO A 199 -13.92 7.02 5.66
C PRO A 199 -13.57 7.02 4.16
N SER A 200 -14.16 7.94 3.39
CA SER A 200 -13.72 8.23 2.03
C SER A 200 -12.24 8.65 2.03
N LEU A 201 -11.46 8.11 1.09
CA LEU A 201 -10.05 8.50 0.88
C LEU A 201 -9.91 9.73 -0.03
N THR A 202 -11.01 10.26 -0.55
CA THR A 202 -11.06 11.46 -1.37
C THR A 202 -11.76 12.60 -0.66
N ALA A 203 -11.55 13.82 -1.15
CA ALA A 203 -12.38 14.95 -0.79
C ALA A 203 -13.82 14.68 -1.20
N SER A 204 -14.75 14.76 -0.25
CA SER A 204 -16.15 15.00 -0.60
C SER A 204 -16.19 16.23 -1.50
N PRO A 205 -16.90 16.21 -2.64
CA PRO A 205 -17.14 17.43 -3.39
C PRO A 205 -17.86 18.40 -2.44
N SER A 206 -17.24 19.55 -2.20
CA SER A 206 -17.91 20.70 -1.58
C SER A 206 -19.04 21.20 -2.47
#